data_AF-A0A6G4R8C7-F1
#
_entry.id   AF-A0A6G4R8C7-F1
#
_cell.length_a   1.000
_cell.length_b   1.000
_cell.length_c   1.000
_cell.angle_alpha   90.00
_cell.angle_beta   90.00
_cell.angle_gamma   90.00
#
_symmetry.space_group_name_H-M   'P 1'
#
loop_
_entity.id
_entity.type
_entity.pdbx_description
1 polymer ?
#
loop_
_entity_poly.entity_id
_entity_poly.type
_entity_poly.pdbx_seq_one_letter_code
_entity_poly.pdbx_strand_id
1 'polypeptide(L)'
;MSPPTSTDTDSEPEPVFPDSRHVFESDCTRCPALAETRECISWRTGSLEASVFVVGEAPGAGNTDAERWQGGNWTGKAYTSRHSGRRIRRMVADVGYGDDAYYTNAVKCFPADLEDPSSNREPTPEERANCRTHLLAELEAVNPDVILATGKHATKTVLAAEGESLEGFIDTVLEPIRCRGLETWLLPILHPSYQDVWIGRLGYEPAEYLAALEETLEDLCDGTGSRE
;
A
#
# COMPACT_ATOMS: atom_id res chain seq x y z
N MET A 1 -22.64 19.25 -26.95
CA MET A 1 -22.77 19.13 -25.48
C MET A 1 -21.50 18.47 -24.99
N SER A 2 -20.55 19.27 -24.52
CA SER A 2 -19.33 18.76 -23.90
C SER A 2 -19.68 18.20 -22.52
N PRO A 3 -19.08 17.09 -22.06
CA PRO A 3 -19.27 16.64 -20.69
C PRO A 3 -18.66 17.66 -19.72
N PRO A 4 -19.21 17.80 -18.50
CA PRO A 4 -18.65 18.71 -17.52
C PRO A 4 -17.29 18.20 -17.04
N THR A 5 -16.29 19.07 -17.12
CA THR A 5 -15.00 18.93 -16.44
C THR A 5 -15.27 18.77 -14.95
N SER A 6 -14.87 17.63 -14.37
CA SER A 6 -14.85 17.45 -12.92
C SER A 6 -13.85 18.45 -12.34
N THR A 7 -14.36 19.49 -11.69
CA THR A 7 -13.58 20.32 -10.79
C THR A 7 -13.11 19.45 -9.64
N ASP A 8 -11.83 19.06 -9.69
CA ASP A 8 -11.06 18.66 -8.51
C ASP A 8 -11.14 19.83 -7.51
N THR A 9 -11.97 19.68 -6.49
CA THR A 9 -11.99 20.64 -5.38
C THR A 9 -10.77 20.34 -4.50
N ASP A 10 -9.66 21.01 -4.82
CA ASP A 10 -8.35 20.95 -4.14
C ASP A 10 -8.38 21.71 -2.79
N SER A 11 -9.43 21.51 -1.98
CA SER A 11 -9.65 22.24 -0.72
C SER A 11 -9.27 21.47 0.55
N GLU A 12 -8.88 20.21 0.43
CA GLU A 12 -8.42 19.40 1.56
C GLU A 12 -6.89 19.48 1.70
N PRO A 13 -6.36 19.51 2.94
CA PRO A 13 -4.92 19.54 3.15
C PRO A 13 -4.22 18.40 2.40
N GLU A 14 -3.10 18.71 1.78
CA GLU A 14 -2.28 17.72 1.09
C GLU A 14 -1.61 16.82 2.14
N PRO A 15 -1.67 15.48 1.99
CA PRO A 15 -0.94 14.61 2.91
C PRO A 15 0.55 14.87 2.82
N VAL A 16 1.28 14.64 3.91
CA VAL A 16 2.72 14.84 3.96
C VAL A 16 3.40 13.94 2.91
N PHE A 17 4.22 14.56 2.06
CA PHE A 17 5.09 13.80 1.17
C PHE A 17 6.36 13.40 1.92
N PRO A 18 6.82 12.16 1.77
CA PRO A 18 7.99 11.68 2.49
C PRO A 18 9.28 12.36 2.01
N ASP A 19 10.05 12.94 2.92
CA ASP A 19 11.34 13.56 2.61
C ASP A 19 12.45 12.53 2.37
N SER A 20 12.41 11.42 3.10
CA SER A 20 13.38 10.34 3.04
C SER A 20 12.78 9.01 2.55
N ARG A 21 13.65 8.03 2.29
CA ARG A 21 13.31 6.63 2.06
C ARG A 21 14.31 5.76 2.79
N HIS A 22 13.86 4.61 3.26
CA HIS A 22 14.75 3.61 3.84
C HIS A 22 15.14 2.64 2.72
N VAL A 23 16.40 2.67 2.28
CA VAL A 23 16.92 1.77 1.24
C VAL A 23 17.36 0.48 1.89
N PHE A 24 16.92 -0.67 1.37
CA PHE A 24 17.35 -1.99 1.87
C PHE A 24 18.49 -2.56 1.02
N GLU A 25 18.38 -2.39 -0.30
CA GLU A 25 19.35 -2.83 -1.29
C GLU A 25 19.35 -1.83 -2.45
N SER A 26 20.49 -1.25 -2.82
CA SER A 26 20.50 -0.16 -3.83
C SER A 26 20.25 -0.65 -5.25
N ASP A 27 20.71 -1.85 -5.59
CA ASP A 27 20.85 -2.32 -6.99
C ASP A 27 20.36 -3.76 -7.19
N CYS A 28 19.26 -4.13 -6.55
CA CYS A 28 18.70 -5.48 -6.64
C CYS A 28 18.36 -5.87 -8.09
N THR A 29 18.91 -6.97 -8.60
CA THR A 29 18.68 -7.48 -9.97
C THR A 29 18.00 -8.87 -10.00
N ARG A 30 17.44 -9.33 -8.88
CA ARG A 30 16.80 -10.66 -8.78
C ARG A 30 15.65 -10.88 -9.78
N CYS A 31 15.02 -9.80 -10.26
CA CYS A 31 13.97 -9.83 -11.28
C CYS A 31 14.45 -9.10 -12.54
N PRO A 32 15.00 -9.81 -13.55
CA PRO A 32 15.58 -9.17 -14.73
C PRO A 32 14.61 -8.23 -15.47
N ALA A 33 13.38 -8.68 -15.73
CA ALA A 33 12.37 -7.88 -16.43
C ALA A 33 11.99 -6.57 -15.70
N LEU A 34 11.94 -6.61 -14.36
CA LEU A 34 11.68 -5.41 -13.55
C LEU A 34 12.90 -4.49 -13.49
N ALA A 35 14.11 -5.07 -13.42
CA ALA A 35 15.35 -4.29 -13.38
C ALA A 35 15.62 -3.56 -14.70
N GLU A 36 15.18 -4.12 -15.82
CA GLU A 36 15.30 -3.52 -17.15
C GLU A 36 14.36 -2.33 -17.38
N THR A 37 13.17 -2.36 -16.78
CA THR A 37 12.07 -1.42 -17.08
C THR A 37 11.81 -0.37 -16.00
N ARG A 38 12.29 -0.60 -14.78
CA ARG A 38 12.13 0.37 -13.67
C ARG A 38 13.00 1.60 -13.89
N GLU A 39 12.52 2.72 -13.38
CA GLU A 39 13.32 3.96 -13.27
C GLU A 39 14.04 4.00 -11.91
N CYS A 40 13.32 3.65 -10.84
CA CYS A 40 13.84 3.49 -9.49
C CYS A 40 13.26 2.24 -8.84
N ILE A 41 13.99 1.72 -7.85
CA ILE A 41 13.40 0.82 -6.87
C ILE A 41 12.61 1.70 -5.87
N SER A 42 11.31 1.43 -5.75
CA SER A 42 10.38 2.12 -4.86
C SER A 42 10.55 1.61 -3.44
N TRP A 43 11.42 2.29 -2.69
CA TRP A 43 11.72 1.95 -1.31
C TRP A 43 10.74 2.59 -0.34
N ARG A 44 10.63 1.94 0.82
CA ARG A 44 9.73 2.30 1.90
C ARG A 44 9.98 3.69 2.50
N THR A 45 8.96 4.25 3.12
CA THR A 45 8.98 5.59 3.73
C THR A 45 8.15 5.60 5.01
N GLY A 46 8.37 6.53 5.93
CA GLY A 46 7.61 6.64 7.18
C GLY A 46 8.43 6.22 8.40
N SER A 47 7.76 6.09 9.55
CA SER A 47 8.39 5.77 10.84
C SER A 47 8.85 4.32 10.88
N LEU A 48 10.05 4.06 11.45
CA LEU A 48 10.51 2.70 11.73
C LEU A 48 9.91 2.13 13.01
N GLU A 49 9.25 2.98 13.81
CA GLU A 49 8.53 2.62 15.03
C GLU A 49 7.01 2.63 14.78
N ALA A 50 6.59 2.51 13.50
CA ALA A 50 5.19 2.62 13.11
C ALA A 50 4.35 1.44 13.58
N SER A 51 3.20 1.72 14.21
CA SER A 51 2.20 0.70 14.54
C SER A 51 1.48 0.18 13.28
N VAL A 52 1.32 1.03 12.26
CA VAL A 52 0.63 0.70 11.01
C VAL A 52 1.59 0.51 9.84
N PHE A 53 1.60 -0.69 9.27
CA PHE A 53 2.43 -1.06 8.13
C PHE A 53 1.58 -1.19 6.85
N VAL A 54 1.60 -0.14 6.02
CA VAL A 54 0.79 -0.02 4.82
C VAL A 54 1.48 -0.69 3.63
N VAL A 55 0.81 -1.66 3.00
CA VAL A 55 1.38 -2.49 1.92
C VAL A 55 0.54 -2.42 0.65
N GLY A 56 1.19 -2.00 -0.43
CA GLY A 56 0.66 -2.04 -1.79
C GLY A 56 1.19 -3.24 -2.58
N GLU A 57 0.68 -3.45 -3.78
CA GLU A 57 1.18 -4.52 -4.66
C GLU A 57 2.56 -4.17 -5.22
N ALA A 58 2.63 -3.08 -5.98
CA ALA A 58 3.81 -2.60 -6.68
C ALA A 58 3.68 -1.09 -6.96
N PRO A 59 4.78 -0.36 -7.20
CA PRO A 59 4.68 1.00 -7.71
C PRO A 59 4.00 1.03 -9.08
N GLY A 60 3.17 2.07 -9.30
CA GLY A 60 2.57 2.36 -10.60
C GLY A 60 3.55 3.02 -11.59
N ALA A 61 3.16 3.09 -12.87
CA ALA A 61 3.91 3.78 -13.92
C ALA A 61 4.26 5.23 -13.54
N GLY A 62 3.34 5.93 -12.88
CA GLY A 62 3.56 7.29 -12.39
C GLY A 62 3.13 8.38 -13.39
N ASN A 63 3.43 9.63 -13.05
CA ASN A 63 3.17 10.80 -13.88
C ASN A 63 4.37 11.74 -13.78
N THR A 64 5.21 11.78 -14.81
CA THR A 64 6.43 12.59 -14.85
C THR A 64 6.16 14.09 -14.94
N ASP A 65 4.97 14.50 -15.36
CA ASP A 65 4.58 15.91 -15.43
C ASP A 65 4.20 16.48 -14.06
N ALA A 66 4.06 15.62 -13.03
CA ALA A 66 3.80 16.07 -11.67
C ALA A 66 5.08 16.60 -11.00
N GLU A 67 4.97 17.67 -10.20
CA GLU A 67 6.12 18.26 -9.51
C GLU A 67 6.57 17.45 -8.28
N ARG A 68 5.64 16.78 -7.58
CA ARG A 68 5.90 16.07 -6.31
C ARG A 68 5.43 14.61 -6.36
N TRP A 69 4.18 14.37 -6.73
CA TRP A 69 3.54 13.04 -6.69
C TRP A 69 3.72 12.23 -7.98
N GLN A 70 4.97 12.12 -8.45
CA GLN A 70 5.29 11.43 -9.71
C GLN A 70 5.09 9.92 -9.66
N GLY A 71 5.06 9.30 -8.48
CA GLY A 71 4.96 7.85 -8.31
C GLY A 71 6.28 7.20 -7.92
N GLY A 72 6.19 6.06 -7.22
CA GLY A 72 7.36 5.38 -6.65
C GLY A 72 8.37 4.88 -7.68
N ASN A 73 7.95 4.64 -8.92
CA ASN A 73 8.86 4.33 -10.02
C ASN A 73 9.83 5.48 -10.28
N TRP A 74 9.39 6.73 -10.18
CA TRP A 74 10.21 7.92 -10.49
C TRP A 74 10.89 8.51 -9.26
N THR A 75 10.22 8.49 -8.12
CA THR A 75 10.74 9.10 -6.88
C THR A 75 11.64 8.14 -6.07
N GLY A 76 11.53 6.83 -6.34
CA GLY A 76 12.10 5.78 -5.49
C GLY A 76 11.44 5.69 -4.10
N LYS A 77 10.26 6.29 -3.90
CA LYS A 77 9.55 6.39 -2.62
C LYS A 77 8.16 5.76 -2.72
N ALA A 78 7.84 4.82 -1.84
CA ALA A 78 6.55 4.16 -1.80
C ALA A 78 5.39 5.15 -1.56
N TYR A 79 4.21 4.87 -2.13
CA TYR A 79 3.00 5.68 -2.00
C TYR A 79 3.16 7.15 -2.40
N THR A 80 3.97 7.45 -3.41
CA THR A 80 4.14 8.83 -3.93
C THR A 80 3.45 9.07 -5.28
N SER A 81 2.48 8.24 -5.67
CA SER A 81 1.67 8.48 -6.87
C SER A 81 0.49 9.41 -6.58
N ARG A 82 0.08 10.20 -7.58
CA ARG A 82 -1.04 11.15 -7.46
C ARG A 82 -2.39 10.49 -7.18
N HIS A 83 -2.68 9.35 -7.80
CA HIS A 83 -4.02 8.74 -7.74
C HIS A 83 -4.22 7.80 -6.55
N SER A 84 -3.32 6.85 -6.33
CA SER A 84 -3.46 5.87 -5.24
C SER A 84 -2.65 6.25 -4.01
N GLY A 85 -1.39 6.65 -4.19
CA GLY A 85 -0.46 6.99 -3.11
C GLY A 85 -0.98 8.11 -2.22
N ARG A 86 -1.29 9.27 -2.83
CA ARG A 86 -1.84 10.45 -2.15
C ARG A 86 -3.15 10.12 -1.41
N ARG A 87 -4.07 9.37 -2.04
CA ARG A 87 -5.35 9.01 -1.43
C ARG A 87 -5.20 8.10 -0.21
N ILE A 88 -4.34 7.08 -0.28
CA ILE A 88 -4.08 6.21 0.88
C ILE A 88 -3.39 6.98 2.00
N ARG A 89 -2.39 7.82 1.70
CA ARG A 89 -1.73 8.64 2.73
C ARG A 89 -2.72 9.58 3.43
N ARG A 90 -3.62 10.19 2.66
CA ARG A 90 -4.70 11.01 3.23
C ARG A 90 -5.61 10.18 4.12
N MET A 91 -6.14 9.06 3.61
CA MET A 91 -6.99 8.15 4.39
C MET A 91 -6.33 7.73 5.72
N VAL A 92 -5.06 7.34 5.69
CA VAL A 92 -4.31 6.95 6.90
C VAL A 92 -4.10 8.13 7.85
N ALA A 93 -3.89 9.34 7.34
CA ALA A 93 -3.80 10.55 8.16
C ALA A 93 -5.16 10.95 8.76
N ASP A 94 -6.25 10.82 8.02
CA ASP A 94 -7.60 11.17 8.45
C ASP A 94 -8.07 10.28 9.60
N VAL A 95 -7.63 9.01 9.63
CA VAL A 95 -7.88 8.07 10.73
C VAL A 95 -6.80 8.10 11.84
N GLY A 96 -5.96 9.14 11.86
CA GLY A 96 -5.04 9.41 12.98
C GLY A 96 -3.63 8.80 12.92
N TYR A 97 -3.31 7.98 11.91
CA TYR A 97 -2.04 7.25 11.83
C TYR A 97 -1.02 7.84 10.84
N GLY A 98 -1.20 9.08 10.38
CA GLY A 98 -0.36 9.68 9.33
C GLY A 98 1.15 9.72 9.66
N ASP A 99 1.49 10.02 10.91
CA ASP A 99 2.88 10.06 11.40
C ASP A 99 3.34 8.70 11.99
N ASP A 100 2.39 7.80 12.26
CA ASP A 100 2.60 6.45 12.83
C ASP A 100 2.44 5.33 11.78
N ALA A 101 2.73 5.68 10.53
CA ALA A 101 2.61 4.77 9.40
C ALA A 101 3.93 4.56 8.67
N TYR A 102 4.12 3.31 8.25
CA TYR A 102 5.19 2.89 7.37
C TYR A 102 4.61 2.40 6.05
N TYR A 103 5.07 2.96 4.94
CA TYR A 103 4.51 2.71 3.62
C TYR A 103 5.49 1.93 2.74
N THR A 104 5.03 0.82 2.15
CA THR A 104 5.85 -0.03 1.28
C THR A 104 5.03 -0.77 0.21
N ASN A 105 5.68 -1.42 -0.73
CA ASN A 105 5.01 -2.32 -1.68
C ASN A 105 5.55 -3.75 -1.54
N ALA A 106 4.72 -4.76 -1.78
CA ALA A 106 5.17 -6.14 -1.77
C ALA A 106 6.22 -6.42 -2.85
N VAL A 107 6.05 -5.85 -4.04
CA VAL A 107 7.06 -5.80 -5.12
C VAL A 107 7.61 -4.39 -5.22
N LYS A 108 8.95 -4.25 -5.18
CA LYS A 108 9.60 -2.94 -5.04
C LYS A 108 9.79 -2.19 -6.35
N CYS A 109 9.57 -2.83 -7.49
CA CYS A 109 9.82 -2.26 -8.82
C CYS A 109 8.52 -2.22 -9.64
N PHE A 110 8.44 -1.29 -10.60
CA PHE A 110 7.27 -1.13 -11.45
C PHE A 110 7.19 -2.28 -12.48
N PRO A 111 6.11 -3.09 -12.46
CA PRO A 111 5.90 -4.14 -13.46
C PRO A 111 5.27 -3.54 -14.72
N ALA A 112 6.10 -2.94 -15.57
CA ALA A 112 5.64 -2.45 -16.87
C ALA A 112 5.08 -3.60 -17.73
N ASP A 113 3.98 -3.33 -18.42
CA ASP A 113 3.51 -4.21 -19.49
C ASP A 113 4.43 -4.08 -20.72
N LEU A 114 4.65 -5.20 -21.42
CA LEU A 114 5.54 -5.25 -22.59
C LEU A 114 4.90 -4.61 -23.83
N GLU A 115 3.58 -4.64 -23.94
CA GLU A 115 2.82 -4.05 -25.05
C GLU A 115 2.49 -2.58 -24.77
N ASP A 116 2.21 -2.24 -23.51
CA ASP A 116 1.98 -0.86 -23.06
C ASP A 116 2.82 -0.51 -21.81
N PRO A 117 4.02 0.07 -21.99
CA PRO A 117 4.90 0.47 -20.89
C PRO A 117 4.32 1.52 -19.94
N SER A 118 3.20 2.15 -20.29
CA SER A 118 2.47 3.08 -19.42
C SER A 118 1.48 2.36 -18.47
N SER A 119 1.28 1.06 -18.67
CA SER A 119 0.35 0.25 -17.90
C SER A 119 1.07 -0.71 -16.95
N ASN A 120 0.37 -1.05 -15.86
CA ASN A 120 0.82 -2.01 -14.86
C ASN A 120 0.26 -3.40 -15.21
N ARG A 121 1.15 -4.37 -15.47
CA ARG A 121 0.79 -5.78 -15.36
C ARG A 121 0.84 -6.24 -13.90
N GLU A 122 0.21 -7.37 -13.60
CA GLU A 122 0.45 -8.02 -12.31
C GLU A 122 1.90 -8.53 -12.24
N PRO A 123 2.58 -8.40 -11.08
CA PRO A 123 3.85 -9.08 -10.88
C PRO A 123 3.69 -10.59 -11.04
N THR A 124 4.73 -11.26 -11.52
CA THR A 124 4.72 -12.71 -11.63
C THR A 124 4.86 -13.37 -10.25
N PRO A 125 4.53 -14.68 -10.10
CA PRO A 125 4.80 -15.40 -8.86
C PRO A 125 6.28 -15.36 -8.45
N GLU A 126 7.19 -15.43 -9.43
CA GLU A 126 8.64 -15.36 -9.21
C GLU A 126 9.06 -13.96 -8.71
N GLU A 127 8.53 -12.89 -9.31
CA GLU A 127 8.81 -11.53 -8.87
C GLU A 127 8.34 -11.26 -7.44
N ARG A 128 7.16 -11.77 -7.07
CA ARG A 128 6.67 -11.74 -5.70
C ARG A 128 7.56 -12.55 -4.75
N ALA A 129 7.98 -13.75 -5.15
CA ALA A 129 8.84 -14.59 -4.33
C ALA A 129 10.20 -13.91 -4.07
N ASN A 130 10.80 -13.33 -5.11
CA ASN A 130 12.07 -12.60 -5.01
C ASN A 130 11.97 -11.37 -4.10
N CYS A 131 10.89 -10.60 -4.20
CA CYS A 131 10.70 -9.42 -3.35
C CYS A 131 10.22 -9.75 -1.93
N ARG A 132 9.70 -10.97 -1.68
CA ARG A 132 9.22 -11.38 -0.36
C ARG A 132 10.29 -11.25 0.72
N THR A 133 11.54 -11.56 0.40
CA THR A 133 12.66 -11.39 1.35
C THR A 133 12.78 -9.95 1.84
N HIS A 134 12.57 -8.96 0.96
CA HIS A 134 12.55 -7.55 1.37
C HIS A 134 11.33 -7.23 2.24
N LEU A 135 10.14 -7.70 1.86
CA LEU A 135 8.93 -7.44 2.64
C LEU A 135 9.03 -8.02 4.06
N LEU A 136 9.52 -9.25 4.20
CA LEU A 136 9.70 -9.89 5.51
C LEU A 136 10.74 -9.17 6.36
N ALA A 137 11.86 -8.77 5.77
CA ALA A 137 12.89 -8.01 6.49
C ALA A 137 12.41 -6.61 6.90
N GLU A 138 11.52 -5.99 6.12
CA GLU A 138 10.88 -4.73 6.51
C GLU A 138 9.89 -4.93 7.66
N LEU A 139 9.10 -6.00 7.63
CA LEU A 139 8.19 -6.34 8.72
C LEU A 139 8.94 -6.64 10.02
N GLU A 140 10.03 -7.41 9.95
CA GLU A 140 10.88 -7.72 11.10
C GLU A 140 11.53 -6.45 11.68
N ALA A 141 11.94 -5.52 10.82
CA ALA A 141 12.58 -4.28 11.26
C ALA A 141 11.62 -3.29 11.92
N VAL A 142 10.35 -3.26 11.50
CA VAL A 142 9.34 -2.33 12.03
C VAL A 142 8.55 -2.96 13.18
N ASN A 143 8.31 -4.27 13.14
CA ASN A 143 7.47 -5.02 14.09
C ASN A 143 6.12 -4.33 14.37
N PRO A 144 5.29 -4.11 13.33
CA PRO A 144 4.05 -3.34 13.46
C PRO A 144 2.95 -4.15 14.16
N ASP A 145 1.97 -3.44 14.72
CA ASP A 145 0.77 -4.07 15.30
C ASP A 145 -0.20 -4.56 14.21
N VAL A 146 -0.26 -3.83 13.10
CA VAL A 146 -1.13 -4.16 11.96
C VAL A 146 -0.49 -3.87 10.61
N ILE A 147 -0.70 -4.81 9.67
CA ILE A 147 -0.45 -4.65 8.25
C ILE A 147 -1.74 -4.18 7.57
N LEU A 148 -1.75 -2.95 7.07
CA LEU A 148 -2.85 -2.40 6.29
C LEU A 148 -2.63 -2.71 4.79
N ALA A 149 -3.27 -3.75 4.28
CA ALA A 149 -3.08 -4.19 2.90
C ALA A 149 -4.03 -3.48 1.93
N THR A 150 -3.49 -2.72 0.99
CA THR A 150 -4.29 -1.87 0.09
C THR A 150 -4.71 -2.61 -1.17
N GLY A 151 -5.79 -3.36 -1.08
CA GLY A 151 -6.41 -4.09 -2.18
C GLY A 151 -6.05 -5.56 -2.29
N LYS A 152 -6.76 -6.26 -3.18
CA LYS A 152 -6.73 -7.72 -3.33
C LYS A 152 -5.31 -8.29 -3.48
N HIS A 153 -4.49 -7.68 -4.33
CA HIS A 153 -3.17 -8.20 -4.66
C HIS A 153 -2.17 -8.04 -3.51
N ALA A 154 -2.26 -6.93 -2.76
CA ALA A 154 -1.50 -6.74 -1.54
C ALA A 154 -1.91 -7.77 -0.48
N THR A 155 -3.21 -7.92 -0.23
CA THR A 155 -3.77 -8.91 0.72
C THR A 155 -3.32 -10.32 0.38
N LYS A 156 -3.45 -10.73 -0.89
CA LYS A 156 -2.99 -12.04 -1.37
C LYS A 156 -1.50 -12.25 -1.13
N THR A 157 -0.68 -11.21 -1.29
CA THR A 157 0.78 -11.34 -1.11
C THR A 157 1.17 -11.48 0.35
N VAL A 158 0.51 -10.74 1.26
CA VAL A 158 0.73 -10.87 2.71
C VAL A 158 0.27 -12.23 3.22
N LEU A 159 -0.93 -12.68 2.84
CA LEU A 159 -1.42 -14.02 3.21
C LEU A 159 -0.48 -15.12 2.70
N ALA A 160 0.00 -15.00 1.46
CA ALA A 160 0.94 -15.98 0.93
C ALA A 160 2.30 -15.96 1.67
N ALA A 161 2.68 -14.85 2.32
CA ALA A 161 3.86 -14.77 3.18
C ALA A 161 3.61 -15.41 4.56
N GLU A 162 2.39 -15.33 5.08
CA GLU A 162 1.91 -16.08 6.26
C GLU A 162 1.75 -17.59 5.98
N GLY A 163 1.68 -18.01 4.71
CA GLY A 163 1.45 -19.40 4.32
C GLY A 163 -0.02 -19.74 4.04
N GLU A 164 -0.86 -18.72 3.97
CA GLU A 164 -2.30 -18.82 3.73
C GLU A 164 -2.67 -18.39 2.30
N SER A 165 -3.89 -18.74 1.87
CA SER A 165 -4.44 -18.33 0.57
C SER A 165 -5.69 -17.47 0.71
N LEU A 166 -5.84 -16.48 -0.17
CA LEU A 166 -7.04 -15.64 -0.23
C LEU A 166 -8.14 -16.33 -1.05
N GLU A 167 -9.26 -16.68 -0.42
CA GLU A 167 -10.43 -17.27 -1.10
C GLU A 167 -11.36 -16.19 -1.69
N GLY A 168 -11.78 -15.22 -0.87
CA GLY A 168 -12.64 -14.10 -1.26
C GLY A 168 -12.09 -12.79 -0.72
N PHE A 169 -11.84 -11.80 -1.58
CA PHE A 169 -11.29 -10.51 -1.13
C PHE A 169 -12.35 -9.63 -0.46
N ILE A 170 -13.55 -9.58 -1.03
CA ILE A 170 -14.61 -8.66 -0.59
C ILE A 170 -15.00 -8.95 0.86
N ASP A 171 -15.13 -10.22 1.22
CA ASP A 171 -15.53 -10.66 2.57
C ASP A 171 -14.42 -10.45 3.63
N THR A 172 -13.23 -10.00 3.22
CA THR A 172 -12.10 -9.72 4.12
C THR A 172 -11.86 -8.23 4.33
N VAL A 173 -12.58 -7.37 3.60
CA VAL A 173 -12.40 -5.92 3.70
C VAL A 173 -12.87 -5.44 5.07
N LEU A 174 -12.01 -4.73 5.80
CA LEU A 174 -12.21 -4.29 7.18
C LEU A 174 -12.35 -5.42 8.21
N GLU A 175 -12.09 -6.67 7.84
CA GLU A 175 -12.11 -7.81 8.76
C GLU A 175 -10.66 -8.16 9.18
N PRO A 176 -10.28 -7.97 10.46
CA PRO A 176 -8.93 -8.29 10.93
C PRO A 176 -8.63 -9.79 10.86
N ILE A 177 -7.48 -10.12 10.26
CA ILE A 177 -6.98 -11.49 10.17
C ILE A 177 -5.72 -11.61 11.01
N ARG A 178 -5.68 -12.54 11.97
CA ARG A 178 -4.48 -12.77 12.77
C ARG A 178 -3.44 -13.56 11.97
N CYS A 179 -2.31 -12.94 11.65
CA CYS A 179 -1.14 -13.60 11.07
C CYS A 179 -0.19 -14.02 12.19
N ARG A 180 -0.19 -15.30 12.56
CA ARG A 180 0.63 -15.81 13.67
C ARG A 180 2.10 -15.96 13.27
N GLY A 181 2.37 -16.35 12.03
CA GLY A 181 3.73 -16.49 11.50
C GLY A 181 4.43 -15.14 11.31
N LEU A 182 3.68 -14.10 10.95
CA LEU A 182 4.16 -12.72 10.87
C LEU A 182 4.03 -11.95 12.20
N GLU A 183 3.48 -12.59 13.25
CA GLU A 183 3.27 -12.03 14.59
C GLU A 183 2.47 -10.72 14.67
N THR A 184 1.72 -10.38 13.62
CA THR A 184 0.99 -9.10 13.46
C THR A 184 -0.44 -9.34 12.95
N TRP A 185 -1.28 -8.30 12.96
CA TRP A 185 -2.60 -8.37 12.32
C TRP A 185 -2.51 -8.01 10.85
N LEU A 186 -3.43 -8.52 10.04
CA LEU A 186 -3.65 -8.10 8.66
C LEU A 186 -5.04 -7.49 8.57
N LEU A 187 -5.12 -6.24 8.11
CA LEU A 187 -6.36 -5.54 7.82
C LEU A 187 -6.45 -5.22 6.33
N PRO A 188 -7.23 -5.98 5.55
CA PRO A 188 -7.46 -5.69 4.14
C PRO A 188 -8.37 -4.46 3.96
N ILE A 189 -7.99 -3.55 3.07
CA ILE A 189 -8.84 -2.43 2.64
C ILE A 189 -9.01 -2.39 1.13
N LEU A 190 -10.04 -1.69 0.66
CA LEU A 190 -10.24 -1.47 -0.77
C LEU A 190 -9.13 -0.58 -1.32
N HIS A 191 -8.60 -0.92 -2.50
CA HIS A 191 -7.68 -0.04 -3.21
C HIS A 191 -8.46 1.18 -3.76
N PRO A 192 -7.86 2.39 -3.77
CA PRO A 192 -8.55 3.61 -4.20
C PRO A 192 -9.21 3.54 -5.58
N SER A 193 -8.64 2.77 -6.51
CA SER A 193 -9.15 2.67 -7.89
C SER A 193 -10.57 2.09 -8.01
N TYR A 194 -11.08 1.45 -6.96
CA TYR A 194 -12.41 0.85 -6.99
C TYR A 194 -13.23 1.08 -5.71
N GLN A 195 -12.78 1.97 -4.83
CA GLN A 195 -13.51 2.37 -3.62
C GLN A 195 -14.90 2.93 -3.95
N ASP A 196 -14.99 3.86 -4.90
CA ASP A 196 -16.24 4.53 -5.28
C ASP A 196 -17.33 3.57 -5.78
N VAL A 197 -16.93 2.39 -6.24
CA VAL A 197 -17.85 1.34 -6.74
C VAL A 197 -18.23 0.35 -5.63
N TRP A 198 -17.30 0.04 -4.72
CA TRP A 198 -17.45 -1.08 -3.79
C TRP A 198 -17.84 -0.68 -2.38
N ILE A 199 -17.54 0.55 -1.92
CA ILE A 199 -17.92 1.03 -0.58
C ILE A 199 -19.43 0.89 -0.37
N GLY A 200 -20.23 1.44 -1.30
CA GLY A 200 -21.70 1.31 -1.23
C GLY A 200 -22.20 -0.14 -1.39
N ARG A 201 -21.47 -1.01 -2.09
CA ARG A 201 -21.84 -2.42 -2.23
C ARG A 201 -21.56 -3.25 -0.98
N LEU A 202 -20.59 -2.82 -0.19
CA LEU A 202 -20.31 -3.36 1.13
C LEU A 202 -21.28 -2.83 2.20
N GLY A 203 -22.20 -1.93 1.82
CA GLY A 203 -23.20 -1.38 2.74
C GLY A 203 -22.70 -0.18 3.54
N TYR A 204 -21.58 0.44 3.14
CA TYR A 204 -21.04 1.64 3.77
C TYR A 204 -21.31 2.88 2.93
N GLU A 205 -21.53 4.00 3.60
CA GLU A 205 -21.21 5.32 3.05
C GLU A 205 -19.71 5.64 3.24
N PRO A 206 -19.10 6.54 2.43
CA PRO A 206 -17.66 6.82 2.52
C PRO A 206 -17.17 7.23 3.91
N ALA A 207 -17.95 8.01 4.66
CA ALA A 207 -17.61 8.41 6.02
C ALA A 207 -17.69 7.25 7.02
N GLU A 208 -18.67 6.36 6.84
CA GLU A 208 -18.83 5.16 7.69
C GLU A 208 -17.69 4.17 7.44
N TYR A 209 -17.23 4.05 6.20
CA TYR A 209 -16.06 3.24 5.86
C TYR A 209 -14.78 3.75 6.56
N LEU A 210 -14.58 5.07 6.61
CA LEU A 210 -13.45 5.68 7.31
C LEU A 210 -13.56 5.49 8.83
N ALA A 211 -14.75 5.70 9.40
CA ALA A 211 -14.98 5.50 10.83
C ALA A 211 -14.75 4.04 11.26
N ALA A 212 -15.20 3.07 10.45
CA ALA A 212 -14.96 1.66 10.71
C ALA A 212 -13.48 1.29 10.60
N LEU A 213 -12.74 1.90 9.66
CA LEU A 213 -11.29 1.74 9.56
C LEU A 213 -10.58 2.31 10.79
N GLU A 214 -10.96 3.50 11.23
CA GLU A 214 -10.41 4.15 12.43
C GLU A 214 -10.62 3.28 13.67
N GLU A 215 -11.87 2.90 13.97
CA GLU A 215 -12.23 2.04 15.11
C GLU A 215 -11.44 0.72 15.09
N THR A 216 -11.34 0.08 13.91
CA THR A 216 -10.60 -1.18 13.79
C THR A 216 -9.11 -1.00 14.02
N LEU A 217 -8.51 0.09 13.52
CA LEU A 217 -7.08 0.34 13.74
C LEU A 217 -6.79 0.67 15.21
N GLU A 218 -7.63 1.47 15.86
CA GLU A 218 -7.54 1.75 17.30
C GLU A 218 -7.56 0.46 18.12
N ASP A 219 -8.54 -0.42 17.89
CA ASP A 219 -8.65 -1.71 18.59
C ASP A 219 -7.40 -2.58 18.43
N LEU A 220 -6.81 -2.62 17.23
CA LEU A 220 -5.65 -3.45 16.93
C LEU A 220 -4.34 -2.89 17.49
N CYS A 221 -4.17 -1.57 17.47
CA CYS A 221 -2.96 -0.89 17.96
C CYS A 221 -2.98 -0.74 19.50
N ASP A 222 -4.15 -0.50 20.11
CA ASP A 222 -4.27 -0.40 21.57
C ASP A 222 -4.31 -1.78 22.26
N GLY A 223 -4.92 -2.77 21.62
CA GLY A 223 -5.07 -4.13 22.15
C GLY A 223 -3.78 -4.95 22.21
N THR A 224 -2.74 -4.56 21.47
CA THR A 224 -1.43 -5.22 21.43
C THR A 224 -0.50 -4.80 22.58
N GLY A 225 -0.88 -3.77 23.36
CA GLY A 225 -0.19 -3.34 24.59
C GLY A 225 -0.22 -4.34 25.76
N SER A 226 -0.86 -5.51 25.61
CA SER A 226 -0.88 -6.60 26.60
C SER A 226 -0.07 -7.83 26.13
N ARG A 227 1.11 -7.60 25.55
CA ARG A 227 2.11 -8.65 25.28
C ARG A 227 2.92 -8.94 26.56
N GLU A 228 2.38 -9.81 27.42
CA GLU A 228 3.14 -10.54 28.46
C GLU A 228 3.96 -11.70 27.86
#